data_AF-A0A2H0UNU2-F1
#
_entry.id   AF-A0A2H0UNU2-F1
#
_cell.length_a   1.000
_cell.length_b   1.000
_cell.length_c   1.000
_cell.angle_alpha   90.00
_cell.angle_beta   90.00
_cell.angle_gamma   90.00
#
_symmetry.space_group_name_H-M   'P 1'
#
loop_
_entity.id
_entity.type
_entity.pdbx_description
1 polymer ?
#
loop_
_entity_poly.entity_id
_entity_poly.type
_entity_poly.pdbx_seq_one_letter_code
_entity_poly.pdbx_strand_id
1 'polypeptide(L)'
;MPINNAPPPNGTARVIHSFEVFYKSVYQLSDQLPKRDRFGIWATIEQVALEVFALLIEAAFLPKATKQRPLLEARVKIEVLKRLIRTTHSLNILPQKHYLLLEQQLIAISKEVGGWIKFLQ
;
A
#
# COMPACT_ATOMS: atom_id res chain seq x y z
N MET A 1 -10.12 -7.66 31.03
CA MET A 1 -9.47 -8.70 30.20
C MET A 1 -8.08 -8.20 29.84
N PRO A 2 -7.00 -9.00 30.01
CA PRO A 2 -5.68 -8.53 29.62
C PRO A 2 -5.65 -8.42 28.09
N ILE A 3 -5.32 -7.23 27.61
CA ILE A 3 -4.99 -6.95 26.22
C ILE A 3 -3.72 -7.76 25.93
N ASN A 4 -3.88 -8.88 25.23
CA ASN A 4 -2.76 -9.75 24.92
C ASN A 4 -1.87 -9.04 23.89
N ASN A 5 -0.80 -8.38 24.37
CA ASN A 5 0.25 -7.73 23.59
C ASN A 5 1.18 -8.74 22.91
N ALA A 6 0.65 -9.88 22.44
CA ALA A 6 1.43 -10.81 21.64
C ALA A 6 1.89 -10.07 20.36
N PRO A 7 3.21 -10.01 20.09
CA PRO A 7 3.72 -9.30 18.92
C PRO A 7 3.04 -9.86 17.66
N PRO A 8 2.78 -9.00 16.65
CA PRO A 8 2.21 -9.48 15.41
C PRO A 8 3.06 -10.66 14.88
N PRO A 9 2.45 -11.73 14.36
CA PRO A 9 3.22 -12.79 13.70
C PRO A 9 4.16 -12.12 12.68
N ASN A 10 5.42 -12.57 12.58
CA ASN A 10 6.50 -11.95 11.80
C ASN A 10 6.11 -11.45 10.38
N GLY A 11 5.04 -11.96 9.76
CA GLY A 11 4.49 -11.47 8.50
C GLY A 11 3.80 -10.09 8.55
N THR A 12 3.21 -9.68 9.68
CA THR A 12 2.54 -8.37 9.81
C THR A 12 3.53 -7.21 9.82
N ALA A 13 4.65 -7.34 10.53
CA ALA A 13 5.72 -6.35 10.49
C ALA A 13 6.31 -6.21 9.08
N ARG A 14 6.39 -7.33 8.34
CA ARG A 14 6.89 -7.36 6.97
C ARG A 14 6.01 -6.58 6.00
N VAL A 15 4.69 -6.79 5.97
CA VAL A 15 3.83 -6.08 4.99
C VAL A 15 3.78 -4.57 5.23
N ILE A 16 3.81 -4.16 6.49
CA ILE A 16 3.90 -2.74 6.88
C ILE A 16 5.22 -2.16 6.40
N HIS A 17 6.34 -2.86 6.60
CA HIS A 17 7.65 -2.41 6.12
C HIS A 17 7.74 -2.38 4.58
N SER A 18 7.24 -3.40 3.89
CA SER A 18 7.14 -3.42 2.42
C SER A 18 6.35 -2.21 1.91
N PHE A 19 5.25 -1.86 2.59
CA PHE A 19 4.45 -0.70 2.25
C PHE A 19 5.15 0.62 2.56
N GLU A 20 5.90 0.72 3.66
CA GLU A 20 6.73 1.88 3.98
C GLU A 20 7.78 2.14 2.89
N VAL A 21 8.44 1.10 2.38
CA VAL A 21 9.40 1.19 1.27
C VAL A 21 8.73 1.66 -0.03
N PHE A 22 7.54 1.13 -0.33
CA PHE A 22 6.72 1.60 -1.45
C PHE A 22 6.36 3.09 -1.29
N TYR A 23 5.88 3.49 -0.11
CA TYR A 23 5.48 4.87 0.16
C TYR A 23 6.66 5.84 0.04
N LYS A 24 7.84 5.49 0.56
CA LYS A 24 9.08 6.27 0.37
C LYS A 24 9.38 6.47 -1.12
N SER A 25 9.22 5.42 -1.92
CA SER A 25 9.44 5.49 -3.37
C SER A 25 8.45 6.46 -4.04
N VAL A 26 7.16 6.40 -3.66
CA VAL A 26 6.13 7.34 -4.15
C VAL A 26 6.48 8.78 -3.75
N TYR A 27 6.80 9.01 -2.47
CA TYR A 27 7.11 10.34 -1.97
C TYR A 27 8.34 10.94 -2.67
N GLN A 28 9.43 10.18 -2.82
CA GLN A 28 10.65 10.67 -3.47
C GLN A 28 10.47 11.00 -4.95
N LEU A 29 9.53 10.34 -5.63
CA LEU A 29 9.24 10.59 -7.04
C LEU A 29 8.46 11.88 -7.26
N SER A 30 7.75 12.41 -6.25
CA SER A 30 6.96 13.65 -6.40
C SER A 30 7.82 14.82 -6.87
N ASP A 31 9.08 14.89 -6.42
CA ASP A 31 10.01 15.98 -6.73
C ASP A 31 10.39 16.04 -8.21
N GLN A 32 10.29 14.92 -8.92
CA GLN A 32 10.63 14.80 -10.33
C GLN A 32 9.44 15.09 -11.25
N LEU A 33 8.23 15.22 -10.70
CA LEU A 33 7.02 15.40 -11.48
C LEU A 33 6.73 16.88 -11.79
N PRO A 34 6.16 17.17 -12.97
CA PRO A 34 5.61 18.48 -13.28
C PRO A 34 4.59 18.92 -12.22
N LYS A 35 4.53 20.24 -11.95
CA LYS A 35 3.64 20.82 -10.92
C LYS A 35 2.18 20.37 -11.06
N ARG A 36 1.68 20.32 -12.30
CA ARG A 36 0.31 19.89 -12.62
C ARG A 36 0.03 18.46 -12.14
N ASP A 37 0.94 17.54 -12.40
CA ASP A 37 0.74 16.12 -12.12
C ASP A 37 1.00 15.81 -10.64
N ARG A 38 1.98 16.50 -10.05
CA ARG A 38 2.29 16.45 -8.61
C ARG A 38 1.07 16.80 -7.75
N PHE A 39 0.43 17.95 -8.02
CA PHE A 39 -0.76 18.38 -7.29
C PHE A 39 -2.07 17.77 -7.83
N GLY A 40 -2.00 16.98 -8.90
CA GLY A 40 -3.14 16.29 -9.50
C GLY A 40 -3.18 14.82 -9.13
N ILE A 41 -2.91 13.96 -10.11
CA ILE A 41 -2.99 12.50 -9.94
C ILE A 41 -2.02 11.98 -8.88
N TRP A 42 -0.85 12.60 -8.71
CA TRP A 42 0.14 12.14 -7.75
C TRP A 42 -0.29 12.37 -6.30
N ALA A 43 -0.82 13.55 -5.99
CA ALA A 43 -1.42 13.82 -4.68
C ALA A 43 -2.53 12.80 -4.32
N THR A 44 -3.31 12.37 -5.31
CA THR A 44 -4.32 11.30 -5.12
C THR A 44 -3.66 9.94 -4.82
N ILE A 45 -2.57 9.60 -5.52
CA ILE A 45 -1.80 8.37 -5.26
C ILE A 45 -1.23 8.38 -3.84
N GLU A 46 -0.64 9.48 -3.40
CA GLU A 46 -0.10 9.63 -2.04
C GLU A 46 -1.19 9.48 -0.99
N GLN A 47 -2.33 10.12 -1.18
CA GLN A 47 -3.48 10.01 -0.27
C GLN A 47 -3.98 8.57 -0.16
N VAL A 48 -4.21 7.88 -1.29
CA VAL A 48 -4.64 6.47 -1.28
C VAL A 48 -3.57 5.57 -0.65
N ALA A 49 -2.29 5.86 -0.86
CA ALA A 49 -1.21 5.12 -0.25
C ALA A 49 -1.22 5.27 1.28
N LEU A 50 -1.39 6.49 1.80
CA LEU A 50 -1.53 6.73 3.24
C LEU A 50 -2.73 5.99 3.84
N GLU A 51 -3.86 5.93 3.13
CA GLU A 51 -5.03 5.17 3.57
C GLU A 51 -4.75 3.67 3.65
N VAL A 52 -4.08 3.09 2.65
CA VAL A 52 -3.64 1.69 2.73
C VAL A 52 -2.70 1.48 3.91
N PHE A 53 -1.77 2.40 4.12
CA PHE A 53 -0.81 2.29 5.20
C PHE A 53 -1.50 2.28 6.57
N ALA A 54 -2.46 3.19 6.77
CA ALA A 54 -3.28 3.25 7.97
C ALA A 54 -4.08 1.95 8.18
N LEU A 55 -4.71 1.40 7.14
CA LEU A 55 -5.46 0.14 7.22
C LEU A 55 -4.58 -1.07 7.56
N LEU A 56 -3.35 -1.14 7.01
CA LEU A 56 -2.40 -2.19 7.32
C LEU A 56 -1.93 -2.13 8.78
N ILE A 57 -1.67 -0.91 9.28
CA ILE A 57 -1.31 -0.66 10.67
C ILE A 57 -2.50 -1.00 11.58
N GLU A 58 -3.71 -0.55 11.28
CA GLU A 58 -4.92 -0.86 12.02
C GLU A 58 -5.13 -2.38 12.14
N ALA A 59 -5.05 -3.10 11.03
CA ALA A 59 -5.16 -4.56 11.00
C ALA A 59 -4.09 -5.26 11.86
N ALA A 60 -2.91 -4.66 12.04
CA ALA A 60 -1.87 -5.22 12.90
C ALA A 60 -2.29 -5.27 14.37
N PHE A 61 -2.97 -4.23 14.85
CA PHE A 61 -3.35 -4.07 16.25
C PHE A 61 -4.74 -4.62 16.60
N LEU A 62 -5.58 -4.96 15.61
CA LEU A 62 -6.90 -5.52 15.87
C LEU A 62 -6.86 -6.99 16.34
N PRO A 63 -7.89 -7.50 17.04
CA PRO A 63 -8.07 -8.94 17.25
C PRO A 63 -8.37 -9.71 15.96
N LYS A 64 -8.01 -11.01 15.88
CA LYS A 64 -8.21 -11.85 14.66
C LYS A 64 -9.61 -11.72 14.05
N ALA A 65 -10.66 -11.67 14.88
CA ALA A 65 -12.05 -11.58 14.46
C ALA A 65 -12.41 -10.29 13.69
N THR A 66 -11.69 -9.19 13.91
CA THR A 66 -11.98 -7.89 13.30
C THR A 66 -10.94 -7.46 12.25
N LYS A 67 -9.78 -8.14 12.17
CA LYS A 67 -8.71 -7.87 11.18
C LYS A 67 -9.17 -7.96 9.72
N GLN A 68 -10.16 -8.80 9.42
CA GLN A 68 -10.54 -9.09 8.05
C GLN A 68 -11.04 -7.85 7.31
N ARG A 69 -11.81 -6.99 7.97
CA ARG A 69 -12.40 -5.79 7.36
C ARG A 69 -11.32 -4.83 6.82
N PRO A 70 -10.39 -4.28 7.63
CA PRO A 70 -9.38 -3.36 7.11
C PRO A 70 -8.45 -3.99 6.07
N LEU A 71 -8.20 -5.30 6.13
CA LEU A 71 -7.40 -5.99 5.11
C LEU A 71 -8.12 -6.10 3.75
N LEU A 72 -9.44 -6.34 3.76
CA LEU A 72 -10.23 -6.32 2.53
C LEU A 72 -10.29 -4.91 1.94
N GLU A 73 -10.45 -3.89 2.77
CA GLU A 73 -10.42 -2.49 2.34
C GLU A 73 -9.04 -2.12 1.76
N ALA A 74 -7.95 -2.50 2.43
CA ALA A 74 -6.58 -2.31 1.96
C ALA A 74 -6.35 -2.99 0.61
N ARG A 75 -6.83 -4.23 0.44
CA ARG A 75 -6.73 -4.97 -0.84
C ARG A 75 -7.36 -4.20 -1.99
N VAL A 76 -8.56 -3.63 -1.81
CA VAL A 76 -9.22 -2.84 -2.86
C VAL A 76 -8.40 -1.60 -3.21
N LYS A 77 -7.92 -0.86 -2.19
CA LYS A 77 -7.12 0.34 -2.41
C LYS A 77 -5.76 0.06 -3.05
N ILE A 78 -5.15 -1.10 -2.78
CA ILE A 78 -3.93 -1.53 -3.49
C ILE A 78 -4.19 -1.71 -5.00
N GLU A 79 -5.34 -2.27 -5.39
CA GLU A 79 -5.70 -2.36 -6.82
C GLU A 79 -5.96 -0.97 -7.44
N VAL A 80 -6.52 -0.04 -6.66
CA VAL A 80 -6.63 1.38 -7.08
C VAL A 80 -5.24 1.98 -7.30
N LEU A 81 -4.29 1.77 -6.40
CA LEU A 81 -2.91 2.26 -6.57
C LEU A 81 -2.26 1.72 -7.84
N LYS A 82 -2.33 0.41 -8.09
CA LYS A 82 -1.81 -0.19 -9.33
C LYS A 82 -2.40 0.47 -10.57
N ARG A 83 -3.72 0.70 -10.56
CA ARG A 83 -4.42 1.34 -11.69
C ARG A 83 -3.97 2.78 -11.89
N LEU A 84 -3.85 3.57 -10.82
CA LEU A 84 -3.40 4.95 -10.89
C LEU A 84 -1.93 5.04 -11.35
N ILE A 85 -1.04 4.21 -10.80
CA ILE A 85 0.37 4.11 -11.21
C ILE A 85 0.48 3.76 -12.69
N ARG A 86 -0.27 2.75 -13.17
CA ARG A 86 -0.34 2.42 -14.59
C ARG A 86 -0.84 3.58 -15.45
N THR A 87 -1.85 4.32 -14.98
CA THR A 87 -2.34 5.52 -15.68
C THR A 87 -1.26 6.61 -15.78
N THR A 88 -0.48 6.85 -14.72
CA THR A 88 0.63 7.82 -14.79
C THR A 88 1.68 7.44 -15.83
N HIS A 89 1.96 6.14 -15.98
CA HIS A 89 2.83 5.65 -17.04
C HIS A 89 2.21 5.84 -18.44
N SER A 90 0.94 5.47 -18.63
CA SER A 90 0.23 5.65 -19.91
C SER A 90 0.10 7.11 -20.34
N LEU A 91 0.11 8.05 -19.39
CA LEU A 91 0.11 9.49 -19.64
C LEU A 91 1.51 10.08 -19.87
N ASN A 92 2.57 9.24 -19.85
CA ASN A 92 3.97 9.66 -19.91
C ASN A 92 4.40 10.60 -18.77
N ILE A 93 3.70 10.56 -17.63
CA ILE A 93 4.05 11.32 -16.41
C ILE A 93 5.17 10.59 -15.68
N LEU A 94 5.05 9.26 -15.57
CA LEU A 94 5.99 8.42 -14.85
C LEU A 94 6.84 7.62 -15.85
N PRO A 95 8.18 7.73 -15.83
CA PRO A 95 9.05 6.92 -16.69
C PRO A 95 8.92 5.42 -16.43
N GLN A 96 9.08 4.60 -17.47
CA GLN A 96 8.96 3.13 -17.40
C GLN A 96 9.75 2.50 -16.24
N LYS A 97 10.97 2.97 -15.96
CA LYS A 97 11.81 2.47 -14.84
C LYS A 97 11.10 2.61 -13.49
N HIS A 98 10.49 3.76 -13.23
CA HIS A 98 9.81 4.04 -11.96
C HIS A 98 8.45 3.35 -11.89
N TYR A 99 7.73 3.29 -13.01
CA TYR A 99 6.51 2.49 -13.12
C TYR A 99 6.77 1.02 -12.74
N LEU A 100 7.78 0.38 -13.34
CA LEU A 100 8.10 -1.01 -13.05
C LEU A 100 8.50 -1.23 -11.58
N LEU A 101 9.26 -0.31 -10.99
CA LEU A 101 9.63 -0.37 -9.57
C LEU A 101 8.38 -0.38 -8.67
N LEU A 102 7.48 0.59 -8.86
CA LEU A 102 6.28 0.74 -8.04
C LEU A 102 5.29 -0.42 -8.25
N GLU A 103 5.11 -0.87 -9.50
CA GLU A 103 4.22 -1.98 -9.82
C GLU A 103 4.72 -3.29 -9.19
N GLN A 104 6.04 -3.56 -9.24
CA GLN A 104 6.63 -4.74 -8.61
C GLN A 104 6.43 -4.73 -7.09
N GLN A 105 6.62 -3.58 -6.45
CA GLN A 105 6.36 -3.42 -5.01
C GLN A 105 4.88 -3.69 -4.68
N LEU A 106 3.94 -3.11 -5.43
CA LEU A 106 2.50 -3.31 -5.22
C LEU A 106 2.06 -4.76 -5.46
N ILE A 107 2.66 -5.48 -6.42
CA ILE A 107 2.39 -6.91 -6.63
C ILE A 107 2.84 -7.73 -5.42
N ALA A 108 4.05 -7.47 -4.89
CA ALA A 108 4.56 -8.15 -3.71
C ALA A 108 3.68 -7.89 -2.47
N ILE A 109 3.32 -6.63 -2.23
CA ILE A 109 2.43 -6.20 -1.14
C ILE A 109 1.05 -6.88 -1.28
N SER A 110 0.47 -6.89 -2.49
CA SER A 110 -0.83 -7.52 -2.76
C SER A 110 -0.81 -9.02 -2.43
N LYS A 111 0.31 -9.71 -2.71
CA LYS A 111 0.51 -11.12 -2.33
C LYS A 111 0.60 -11.31 -0.81
N GLU A 112 1.30 -10.43 -0.11
CA GLU A 112 1.43 -10.45 1.36
C GLU A 112 0.07 -10.24 2.05
N VAL A 113 -0.68 -9.21 1.62
CA VAL A 113 -2.04 -8.94 2.12
C VAL A 113 -2.98 -10.10 1.80
N GLY A 114 -2.91 -10.67 0.60
CA GLY A 114 -3.70 -11.84 0.22
C GLY A 114 -3.40 -13.08 1.08
N GLY A 115 -2.13 -13.30 1.45
CA GLY A 115 -1.74 -14.35 2.38
C GLY A 115 -2.34 -14.13 3.76
N TRP A 116 -2.37 -12.89 4.23
CA TRP A 116 -2.97 -12.55 5.53
C TRP A 116 -4.48 -12.77 5.54
N ILE A 117 -5.19 -12.36 4.48
CA ILE A 117 -6.63 -12.60 4.34
C ILE A 117 -6.93 -14.10 4.34
N LYS A 118 -6.17 -14.91 3.60
CA LYS A 118 -6.35 -16.37 3.55
C LYS A 118 -6.10 -17.04 4.91
N PHE A 119 -5.20 -16.52 5.74
CA PHE A 119 -4.95 -17.03 7.09
C PHE A 119 -6.10 -16.73 8.08
N LEU A 120 -6.93 -15.72 7.77
CA LEU A 120 -8.09 -15.35 8.58
C LEU A 120 -9.36 -16.14 8.21
N GLN A 121 -9.39 -16.76 7.03
CA GLN A 121 -10.43 -17.70 6.59
C GLN A 121 -10.20 -19.08 7.22
#